data_AF-A0A6F8TVT8-F1
#
_entry.id   AF-A0A6F8TVT8-F1
#
_cell.length_a   1.000
_cell.length_b   1.000
_cell.length_c   1.000
_cell.angle_alpha   90.00
_cell.angle_beta   90.00
_cell.angle_gamma   90.00
#
_symmetry.space_group_name_H-M   'P 1'
#
loop_
_entity.id
_entity.type
_entity.pdbx_description
1 polymer ?
#
loop_
_entity_poly.entity_id
_entity_poly.type
_entity_poly.pdbx_seq_one_letter_code
_entity_poly.pdbx_strand_id
1 'polypeptide(L)' 'MKKEIVHRIAYYTRKVAEKSSVNLAERHPRWFTYRHQRLMAYKKLMHDQINKAGY' A
#
# COMPACT_ATOMS: atom_id res chain seq x y z
N MET A 1 16.14 -3.18 -10.80
CA MET A 1 16.35 -1.97 -9.96
C MET A 1 16.00 -2.27 -8.51
N LYS A 2 17.01 -2.53 -7.65
CA LYS A 2 16.81 -2.53 -6.20
C LYS A 2 16.41 -1.10 -5.81
N LYS A 3 15.16 -0.88 -5.40
CA LYS A 3 14.79 0.42 -4.81
C LYS A 3 15.66 0.58 -3.55
N GLU A 4 16.58 1.53 -3.58
CA GLU A 4 17.54 1.72 -2.49
C GLU A 4 16.82 1.90 -1.16
N ILE A 5 17.43 1.42 -0.07
CA ILE A 5 16.89 1.48 1.29
C ILE A 5 16.43 2.91 1.63
N VAL A 6 17.18 3.91 1.15
CA VAL A 6 16.87 5.34 1.27
C VAL A 6 15.48 5.68 0.72
N HIS A 7 15.11 5.13 -0.43
CA HIS A 7 13.78 5.35 -1.03
C HIS A 7 12.67 4.73 -0.19
N ARG A 8 12.92 3.61 0.49
CA ARG A 8 11.95 3.02 1.43
C ARG A 8 11.81 3.88 2.69
N ILE A 9 12.92 4.34 3.25
CA ILE A 9 12.91 5.24 4.42
C ILE A 9 12.13 6.50 4.11
N ALA A 10 12.44 7.19 3.01
CA ALA A 10 11.75 8.40 2.56
C ALA A 10 10.25 8.17 2.30
N TYR A 11 9.90 7.01 1.75
CA TYR A 11 8.50 6.63 1.55
C TYR A 11 7.75 6.49 2.88
N TYR A 12 8.32 5.76 3.84
CA TYR A 12 7.65 5.51 5.12
C TYR A 12 7.59 6.76 6.00
N THR A 13 8.64 7.58 6.06
CA THR A 13 8.61 8.84 6.81
C THR A 13 7.52 9.78 6.31
N ARG A 14 7.40 9.94 4.99
CA ARG A 14 6.30 10.71 4.39
C ARG A 14 4.93 10.15 4.75
N LYS A 15 4.75 8.82 4.71
CA LYS A 15 3.46 8.18 5.01
C LYS A 15 3.07 8.29 6.48
N VAL A 16 4.04 8.31 7.39
CA VAL A 16 3.79 8.56 8.81
C VAL A 16 3.37 10.01 9.02
N ALA A 17 4.06 10.97 8.40
CA ALA A 17 3.70 12.39 8.46
C ALA A 17 2.27 12.64 7.94
N GLU A 18 1.94 12.09 6.76
CA GLU A 18 0.59 12.16 6.16
C GLU A 18 -0.50 11.56 7.07
N LYS A 19 -0.17 10.57 7.91
CA LYS A 19 -1.11 9.97 8.86
C LYS A 19 -1.18 10.71 10.19
N SER A 20 -0.07 11.32 10.63
CA SER A 20 -0.01 12.09 11.87
C SER A 20 -0.84 13.38 11.81
N SER A 21 -1.04 13.94 10.61
CA SER A 21 -1.92 15.07 10.38
C SER A 21 -3.42 14.71 10.34
N VAL A 22 -3.76 13.41 10.35
CA VAL A 22 -5.14 12.94 10.37
C VAL A 22 -5.54 12.70 11.82
N ASN A 23 -6.60 13.36 12.25
CA ASN A 23 -7.14 13.18 13.59
C ASN A 23 -7.58 11.71 13.77
N LEU A 24 -6.99 10.98 14.72
CA LEU A 24 -7.22 9.53 14.91
C LEU A 24 -8.69 9.19 15.21
N ALA A 25 -9.44 10.16 15.74
CA ALA A 25 -10.86 10.05 16.04
C ALA A 25 -11.77 10.31 14.81
N GLU A 26 -11.24 10.87 13.72
CA GLU A 26 -12.02 11.11 12.51
C GLU A 26 -12.24 9.81 11.76
N ARG A 27 -13.52 9.49 11.56
CA ARG A 27 -13.96 8.33 10.81
C ARG A 27 -13.39 8.40 9.40
N HIS A 28 -12.51 7.44 9.06
CA HIS A 28 -11.97 7.36 7.71
C HIS A 28 -13.08 7.36 6.65
N PRO A 29 -12.86 7.99 5.50
CA PRO A 29 -13.83 8.00 4.43
C PRO A 29 -14.28 6.59 4.05
N ARG A 30 -15.56 6.39 3.71
CA ARG A 30 -16.14 5.06 3.37
C ARG A 30 -15.34 4.26 2.34
N TRP A 31 -14.61 4.93 1.45
CA TRP A 31 -13.77 4.26 0.45
C TRP A 31 -12.52 3.60 1.02
N PHE A 32 -12.10 3.94 2.25
CA PHE A 32 -10.98 3.32 2.95
C PHE A 32 -11.34 1.98 3.61
N THR A 33 -12.64 1.72 3.87
CA THR A 33 -13.13 0.53 4.59
C THR A 33 -12.63 -0.78 4.00
N TYR A 34 -12.46 -0.85 2.68
CA TYR A 34 -12.00 -2.07 1.99
C TYR A 34 -10.70 -1.86 1.21
N ARG A 35 -9.95 -0.78 1.49
CA ARG A 35 -8.70 -0.48 0.77
C ARG A 35 -7.71 -1.63 0.89
N HIS A 36 -7.56 -2.18 2.10
CA HIS A 36 -6.65 -3.30 2.35
C HIS A 36 -7.07 -4.56 1.55
N GLN A 37 -8.34 -4.93 1.60
CA GLN A 37 -8.88 -6.08 0.86
C GLN A 37 -8.69 -5.91 -0.66
N ARG A 38 -8.94 -4.72 -1.21
CA ARG A 38 -8.71 -4.44 -2.64
C ARG A 38 -7.23 -4.58 -3.03
N LEU A 39 -6.31 -4.09 -2.20
CA LEU A 39 -4.87 -4.23 -2.45
C LEU A 39 -4.43 -5.70 -2.42
N MET A 40 -4.97 -6.50 -1.50
CA MET A 40 -4.67 -7.95 -1.44
C MET A 40 -5.23 -8.70 -2.64
N ALA A 41 -6.44 -8.36 -3.08
CA ALA A 41 -7.02 -8.91 -4.31
C ALA A 41 -6.15 -8.60 -5.54
N TYR A 42 -5.70 -7.35 -5.68
CA TYR A 42 -4.77 -6.95 -6.75
C TYR A 42 -3.45 -7.72 -6.70
N LYS A 43 -2.85 -7.83 -5.51
CA LYS A 43 -1.60 -8.57 -5.31
C LYS A 43 -1.75 -10.04 -5.71
N LYS A 44 -2.87 -10.67 -5.34
CA LYS A 44 -3.17 -12.06 -5.72
C LYS A 44 -3.26 -12.22 -7.23
N LEU A 45 -4.07 -11.39 -7.90
CA LEU A 45 -4.24 -11.43 -9.36
C LEU A 45 -2.91 -11.22 -10.10
N MET A 46 -2.08 -10.29 -9.63
CA MET A 46 -0.75 -10.05 -10.20
C MET A 46 0.14 -11.30 -10.10
N HIS A 47 0.20 -11.95 -8.94
CA HIS A 47 0.97 -13.20 -8.80
C HIS A 47 0.42 -14.33 -9.67
N ASP A 48 -0.91 -14.47 -9.75
CA ASP A 48 -1.53 -15.48 -10.62
C ASP A 48 -1.16 -15.23 -12.09
N GLN A 49 -1.08 -13.97 -12.52
CA GLN A 49 -0.63 -13.60 -13.87
C GLN A 49 0.86 -13.89 -14.10
N ILE A 50 1.72 -13.61 -13.13
CA ILE A 50 3.16 -13.91 -13.20
C ILE A 50 3.38 -15.43 -13.31
N ASN A 51 2.72 -16.20 -12.46
CA ASN A 51 2.79 -17.66 -12.47
C ASN A 51 2.28 -18.25 -13.79
N LYS A 52 1.17 -17.70 -14.34
CA LYS A 52 0.66 -18.09 -15.66
C LYS A 52 1.60 -17.74 -16.80
N ALA A 53 2.34 -16.64 -16.68
CA ALA A 53 3.31 -16.21 -17.67
C ALA A 53 4.63 -17.02 -17.63
N GLY A 54 4.80 -17.91 -16.65
CA GLY A 54 5.90 -18.87 -16.59
C GLY A 54 7.24 -18.31 -16.07
N TYR A 55 7.20 -17.25 -15.24
CA TYR A 55 8.37 -16.71 -14.55
C TYR A 55 8.63 -17.37 -13.18
#